data_AF-Q9AHD7-F1
#
_entry.id   AF-Q9AHD7-F1
#
_cell.length_a   1.000
_cell.length_b   1.000
_cell.length_c   1.000
_cell.angle_alpha   90.00
_cell.angle_beta   90.00
_cell.angle_gamma   90.00
#
_symmetry.space_group_name_H-M   'P 1'
#
loop_
_entity.id
_entity.type
_entity.pdbx_description
1 polymer ?
#
loop_
_entity_poly.entity_id
_entity_poly.type
_entity_poly.pdbx_seq_one_letter_code
_entity_poly.pdbx_strand_id
1 'polypeptide(L)'
;MTVLAKPVAVDDVSSASEKDVISGNLLDNDLAGGSGNMFLNFFDGERVLAKTAGQVTNIEGEYGTFHVKADGSYTYTLNETAKAGFLQGMTLTETIGYKISDGAGNTDVGHFTLDIHGVTSPPVAVDDAFSFREGSEMARNVLANDHPGEAGTLFLRSVEGTSIPA
;
A
#
# COMPACT_ATOMS: atom_id res chain seq x y z
N MET A 1 45.38 5.07 14.33
CA MET A 1 44.34 4.50 13.47
C MET A 1 43.02 4.89 14.08
N THR A 2 42.31 5.86 13.51
CA THR A 2 41.01 6.29 14.03
C THR A 2 40.00 5.27 13.54
N VAL A 3 39.33 4.58 14.45
CA VAL A 3 38.19 3.73 14.08
C VAL A 3 37.09 4.68 13.63
N LEU A 4 36.67 4.58 12.37
CA LEU A 4 35.53 5.36 11.89
C LEU A 4 34.28 4.87 12.62
N ALA A 5 33.40 5.80 13.00
CA ALA A 5 32.11 5.47 13.59
C ALA A 5 31.32 4.56 12.63
N LYS A 6 30.62 3.57 13.17
CA LYS A 6 29.73 2.72 12.37
C LYS A 6 28.44 3.50 12.02
N PRO A 7 27.76 3.17 10.92
CA PRO A 7 26.40 3.68 10.71
C PRO A 7 25.48 3.15 11.82
N VAL A 8 24.37 3.86 12.06
CA VAL A 8 23.34 3.48 13.04
C VAL A 8 22.01 3.44 12.33
N ALA A 9 21.37 2.27 12.31
CA ALA A 9 20.03 2.08 11.79
C ALA A 9 19.00 2.38 12.89
N VAL A 10 17.88 2.97 12.52
CA VAL A 10 16.78 3.33 13.41
C VAL A 10 15.50 2.73 12.85
N ASP A 11 14.83 1.90 13.65
CA ASP A 11 13.59 1.24 13.22
C ASP A 11 12.58 2.24 12.64
N ASP A 12 11.96 1.81 11.55
CA ASP A 12 11.06 2.60 10.73
C ASP A 12 9.63 2.11 10.87
N VAL A 13 8.69 3.05 10.79
CA VAL A 13 7.25 2.75 10.75
C VAL A 13 6.62 3.59 9.65
N SER A 14 5.82 2.95 8.80
CA SER A 14 4.98 3.61 7.81
C SER A 14 3.56 3.08 7.91
N SER A 15 2.59 3.95 7.62
CA SER A 15 1.18 3.62 7.58
C SER A 15 0.55 4.27 6.35
N ALA A 16 -0.29 3.52 5.63
CA ALA A 16 -0.96 3.99 4.43
C ALA A 16 -2.32 3.31 4.23
N SER A 17 -3.20 3.90 3.43
CA SER A 17 -4.36 3.19 2.92
C SER A 17 -3.99 2.30 1.74
N GLU A 18 -4.71 1.19 1.54
CA GLU A 18 -4.61 0.36 0.32
C GLU A 18 -4.89 1.12 -0.99
N LYS A 19 -5.51 2.31 -0.91
CA LYS A 19 -5.82 3.18 -2.06
C LYS A 19 -4.79 4.28 -2.27
N ASP A 20 -3.83 4.44 -1.37
CA ASP A 20 -2.77 5.43 -1.49
C ASP A 20 -1.60 4.92 -2.34
N VAL A 21 -0.77 5.85 -2.79
CA VAL A 21 0.59 5.51 -3.24
C VAL A 21 1.44 5.25 -2.00
N ILE A 22 1.81 3.98 -1.78
CA ILE A 22 2.63 3.58 -0.65
C ILE A 22 4.11 3.76 -1.02
N SER A 23 4.78 4.71 -0.37
CA SER A 23 6.18 5.05 -0.64
C SER A 23 6.85 5.70 0.57
N GLY A 24 8.19 5.70 0.58
CA GLY A 24 8.98 6.32 1.63
C GLY A 24 10.48 6.15 1.40
N ASN A 25 11.27 6.43 2.44
CA ASN A 25 12.70 6.21 2.46
C ASN A 25 13.14 5.67 3.82
N LEU A 26 13.79 4.51 3.81
CA LEU A 26 14.27 3.79 5.00
C LEU A 26 15.50 4.44 5.65
N LEU A 27 16.12 5.40 4.98
CA LEU A 27 17.37 6.03 5.44
C LEU A 27 17.16 7.43 6.03
N ASP A 28 15.91 7.90 6.12
CA ASP A 28 15.59 9.29 6.50
C ASP A 28 15.90 9.61 7.97
N ASN A 29 15.77 8.63 8.86
CA ASN A 29 16.02 8.73 10.31
C ASN A 29 17.35 8.08 10.75
N ASP A 30 18.07 7.44 9.82
CA ASP A 30 19.33 6.76 10.08
C ASP A 30 20.51 7.73 10.19
N LEU A 31 21.59 7.25 10.81
CA LEU A 31 22.83 8.02 10.94
C LEU A 31 23.98 7.37 10.17
N ALA A 32 24.58 8.14 9.26
CA ALA A 32 25.77 7.73 8.53
C ALA A 32 26.96 7.46 9.46
N GLY A 33 27.82 6.52 9.07
CA GLY A 33 29.08 6.27 9.76
C GLY A 33 30.11 7.39 9.56
N GLY A 34 31.32 7.17 10.03
CA GLY A 34 32.43 8.14 9.93
C GLY A 34 32.86 8.47 8.50
N SER A 35 32.42 7.69 7.49
CA SER A 35 32.62 8.01 6.07
C SER A 35 31.68 9.10 5.55
N GLY A 36 30.58 9.38 6.26
CA GLY A 36 29.49 10.25 5.81
C GLY A 36 28.59 9.64 4.73
N ASN A 37 28.89 8.43 4.26
CA ASN A 37 28.07 7.71 3.29
C ASN A 37 27.09 6.78 4.01
N MET A 38 25.94 6.56 3.40
CA MET A 38 24.92 5.63 3.86
C MET A 38 24.15 5.07 2.67
N PHE A 39 23.91 3.77 2.67
CA PHE A 39 23.12 3.10 1.66
C PHE A 39 22.46 1.84 2.21
N LEU A 40 21.30 1.54 1.64
CA LEU A 40 20.57 0.30 1.88
C LEU A 40 21.28 -0.84 1.14
N ASN A 41 21.74 -1.84 1.89
CA ASN A 41 22.54 -2.95 1.37
C ASN A 41 21.71 -4.25 1.27
N PHE A 42 20.84 -4.49 2.27
CA PHE A 42 19.90 -5.61 2.24
C PHE A 42 18.52 -5.17 2.73
N PHE A 43 17.50 -5.85 2.22
CA PHE A 43 16.10 -5.71 2.61
C PHE A 43 15.45 -7.09 2.54
N ASP A 44 14.79 -7.52 3.60
CA ASP A 44 14.24 -8.88 3.78
C ASP A 44 15.22 -10.04 3.48
N GLY A 45 16.47 -9.88 3.89
CA GLY A 45 17.52 -10.87 3.61
C GLY A 45 18.00 -10.91 2.15
N GLU A 46 17.37 -10.17 1.24
CA GLU A 46 17.78 -10.00 -0.15
C GLU A 46 18.73 -8.80 -0.32
N ARG A 47 19.62 -8.90 -1.32
CA ARG A 47 20.59 -7.83 -1.60
C ARG A 47 19.98 -6.76 -2.48
N VAL A 48 20.05 -5.51 -2.04
CA VAL A 48 19.64 -4.35 -2.85
C VAL A 48 20.72 -4.03 -3.88
N LEU A 49 20.36 -3.99 -5.15
CA LEU A 49 21.27 -3.78 -6.26
C LEU A 49 21.53 -2.29 -6.49
N ALA A 50 22.80 -1.94 -6.74
CA ALA A 50 23.25 -0.57 -6.99
C ALA A 50 24.26 -0.49 -8.13
N LYS A 51 24.13 -1.33 -9.16
CA LYS A 51 25.07 -1.35 -10.30
C LYS A 51 24.96 -0.09 -11.16
N THR A 52 23.76 0.49 -11.20
CA THR A 52 23.47 1.77 -11.87
C THR A 52 22.72 2.67 -10.91
N ALA A 53 22.91 3.99 -11.06
CA ALA A 53 22.18 4.97 -10.25
C ALA A 53 20.67 4.78 -10.40
N GLY A 54 19.94 4.76 -9.29
CA GLY A 54 18.49 4.57 -9.26
C GLY A 54 18.02 3.15 -9.62
N GLN A 55 18.90 2.14 -9.63
CA GLN A 55 18.50 0.76 -9.86
C GLN A 55 17.50 0.31 -8.78
N VAL A 56 16.34 -0.18 -9.23
CA VAL A 56 15.30 -0.76 -8.39
C VAL A 56 15.54 -2.26 -8.23
N THR A 57 15.37 -2.76 -7.01
CA THR A 57 15.30 -4.19 -6.69
C THR A 57 13.88 -4.50 -6.22
N ASN A 58 13.23 -5.47 -6.85
CA ASN A 58 11.91 -5.92 -6.45
C ASN A 58 12.09 -7.07 -5.46
N ILE A 59 11.46 -6.96 -4.30
CA ILE A 59 11.53 -7.96 -3.22
C ILE A 59 10.09 -8.29 -2.83
N GLU A 60 9.74 -9.57 -2.86
CA GLU A 60 8.40 -10.02 -2.48
C GLU A 60 8.26 -9.94 -0.96
N GLY A 61 7.19 -9.28 -0.51
CA GLY A 61 6.75 -9.32 0.88
C GLY A 61 5.54 -10.24 1.03
N GLU A 62 5.03 -10.33 2.26
CA GLU A 62 3.89 -11.17 2.64
C GLU A 62 2.61 -10.77 1.89
N TYR A 63 2.36 -9.45 1.74
CA TYR A 63 1.11 -8.95 1.14
C TYR A 63 1.29 -8.29 -0.22
N GLY A 64 2.52 -8.18 -0.73
CA GLY A 64 2.83 -7.33 -1.88
C GLY A 64 4.28 -7.39 -2.32
N THR A 65 4.72 -6.36 -3.03
CA THR A 65 6.10 -6.26 -3.54
C THR A 65 6.68 -4.91 -3.19
N PHE A 66 7.85 -4.93 -2.56
CA PHE A 66 8.69 -3.77 -2.33
C PHE A 66 9.56 -3.49 -3.56
N HIS A 67 9.59 -2.22 -3.97
CA HIS A 67 10.45 -1.71 -5.04
C HIS A 67 11.51 -0.80 -4.41
N VAL A 68 12.61 -1.38 -3.94
CA VAL A 68 13.63 -0.68 -3.15
C VAL A 68 14.81 -0.23 -3.99
N LYS A 69 15.40 0.91 -3.60
CA LYS A 69 16.65 1.43 -4.16
C LYS A 69 17.71 1.52 -3.06
N ALA A 70 18.98 1.52 -3.46
CA ALA A 70 20.11 1.60 -2.53
C ALA A 70 20.22 2.95 -1.79
N ASP A 71 19.53 3.99 -2.27
CA ASP A 71 19.37 5.27 -1.57
C ASP A 71 18.31 5.22 -0.46
N GLY A 72 17.71 4.05 -0.21
CA GLY A 72 16.69 3.83 0.80
C GLY A 72 15.26 4.07 0.32
N SER A 73 15.08 4.75 -0.82
CA SER A 73 13.74 5.02 -1.33
C SER A 73 13.03 3.75 -1.76
N TYR A 74 11.76 3.63 -1.41
CA TYR A 74 10.92 2.49 -1.76
C TYR A 74 9.54 2.93 -2.24
N THR A 75 8.93 2.10 -3.07
CA THR A 75 7.47 2.05 -3.23
C THR A 75 6.99 0.64 -2.92
N TYR A 76 5.70 0.48 -2.63
CA TYR A 76 5.10 -0.81 -2.33
C TYR A 76 3.83 -1.03 -3.14
N THR A 77 3.73 -2.20 -3.78
CA THR A 77 2.55 -2.62 -4.54
C THR A 77 1.84 -3.73 -3.78
N LEU A 78 0.66 -3.43 -3.23
CA LEU A 78 -0.18 -4.42 -2.56
C LEU A 78 -0.77 -5.40 -3.58
N ASN A 79 -0.69 -6.71 -3.30
CA ASN A 79 -1.22 -7.75 -4.18
C ASN A 79 -2.74 -7.73 -4.23
N GLU A 80 -3.32 -8.00 -5.40
CA GLU A 80 -4.79 -8.06 -5.58
C GLU A 80 -5.46 -9.15 -4.71
N THR A 81 -4.74 -10.24 -4.42
CA THR A 81 -5.23 -11.28 -3.50
C THR A 81 -5.33 -10.80 -2.06
N ALA A 82 -4.43 -9.92 -1.62
CA ALA A 82 -4.47 -9.32 -0.29
C ALA A 82 -5.60 -8.30 -0.13
N LYS A 83 -6.03 -7.66 -1.24
CA LYS A 83 -7.18 -6.74 -1.28
C LYS A 83 -8.53 -7.45 -1.21
N ALA A 84 -8.59 -8.75 -1.50
CA ALA A 84 -9.84 -9.49 -1.55
C ALA A 84 -10.51 -9.53 -0.18
N GLY A 85 -11.62 -8.79 -0.03
CA GLY A 85 -12.31 -8.65 1.24
C GLY A 85 -11.54 -7.80 2.26
N PHE A 86 -10.56 -7.00 1.82
CA PHE A 86 -9.90 -6.02 2.66
C PHE A 86 -10.78 -4.76 2.76
N LEU A 87 -11.36 -4.53 3.94
CA LEU A 87 -12.42 -3.55 4.17
C LEU A 87 -12.00 -2.56 5.25
N GLN A 88 -12.74 -1.46 5.33
CA GLN A 88 -12.54 -0.44 6.35
C GLN A 88 -12.53 -1.05 7.76
N GLY A 89 -11.51 -0.67 8.54
CA GLY A 89 -11.30 -1.17 9.91
C GLY A 89 -10.39 -2.38 10.01
N MET A 90 -10.00 -3.00 8.88
CA MET A 90 -8.95 -4.02 8.86
C MET A 90 -7.58 -3.40 8.60
N THR A 91 -6.54 -4.07 9.09
CA THR A 91 -5.13 -3.68 8.90
C THR A 91 -4.31 -4.91 8.53
N LEU A 92 -3.46 -4.77 7.51
CA LEU A 92 -2.38 -5.70 7.19
C LEU A 92 -1.08 -5.09 7.71
N THR A 93 -0.31 -5.84 8.50
CA THR A 93 0.95 -5.38 9.08
C THR A 93 2.07 -6.30 8.64
N GLU A 94 3.13 -5.74 8.07
CA GLU A 94 4.33 -6.46 7.68
C GLU A 94 5.56 -5.85 8.38
N THR A 95 6.49 -6.69 8.85
CA THR A 95 7.74 -6.23 9.48
C THR A 95 8.93 -6.93 8.86
N ILE A 96 9.86 -6.13 8.33
CA ILE A 96 11.00 -6.61 7.55
C ILE A 96 12.30 -6.07 8.14
N GLY A 97 13.34 -6.90 8.20
CA GLY A 97 14.68 -6.45 8.55
C GLY A 97 15.40 -5.83 7.35
N TYR A 98 16.08 -4.71 7.57
CA TYR A 98 16.97 -4.09 6.58
C TYR A 98 18.37 -3.89 7.14
N LYS A 99 19.36 -3.76 6.26
CA LYS A 99 20.76 -3.52 6.64
C LYS A 99 21.34 -2.37 5.86
N ILE A 100 21.87 -1.39 6.57
CA ILE A 100 22.56 -0.24 6.01
C ILE A 100 24.07 -0.44 6.01
N SER A 101 24.78 0.34 5.22
CA SER A 101 26.22 0.27 5.07
C SER A 101 26.83 1.62 4.74
N ASP A 102 28.07 1.85 5.20
CA ASP A 102 28.79 3.11 5.03
C ASP A 102 29.81 3.09 3.88
N GLY A 103 29.93 1.96 3.16
CA GLY A 103 30.86 1.79 2.04
C GLY A 103 32.29 1.45 2.44
N ALA A 104 32.61 1.54 3.73
CA ALA A 104 33.90 1.20 4.29
C ALA A 104 33.90 -0.18 4.97
N GLY A 105 32.81 -0.94 4.81
CA GLY A 105 32.62 -2.27 5.39
C GLY A 105 31.92 -2.27 6.75
N ASN A 106 31.50 -1.11 7.27
CA ASN A 106 30.66 -1.05 8.46
C ASN A 106 29.18 -1.12 8.07
N THR A 107 28.41 -1.83 8.87
CA THR A 107 26.97 -2.04 8.66
C THR A 107 26.22 -1.98 9.97
N ASP A 108 24.92 -1.70 9.89
CA ASP A 108 23.97 -1.86 11.00
C ASP A 108 22.61 -2.34 10.48
N VAL A 109 21.76 -2.85 11.38
CA VAL A 109 20.48 -3.48 11.05
C VAL A 109 19.35 -2.76 11.77
N GLY A 110 18.27 -2.47 11.03
CA GLY A 110 17.01 -1.95 11.56
C GLY A 110 15.82 -2.80 11.09
N HIS A 111 14.64 -2.50 11.62
CA HIS A 111 13.38 -3.11 11.20
C HIS A 111 12.45 -2.04 10.65
N PHE A 112 11.74 -2.39 9.58
CA PHE A 112 10.71 -1.56 9.01
C PHE A 112 9.35 -2.24 9.18
N THR A 113 8.40 -1.55 9.80
CA THR A 113 7.01 -1.98 9.92
C THR A 113 6.13 -1.16 8.99
N LEU A 114 5.38 -1.84 8.12
CA LEU A 114 4.36 -1.23 7.24
C LEU A 114 2.96 -1.67 7.67
N ASP A 115 2.15 -0.71 8.09
CA ASP A 115 0.71 -0.88 8.32
C ASP A 115 -0.09 -0.40 7.11
N ILE A 116 -0.92 -1.26 6.55
CA ILE A 116 -1.81 -0.93 5.44
C ILE A 116 -3.23 -1.02 5.95
N HIS A 117 -4.06 -0.01 5.66
CA HIS A 117 -5.45 0.05 6.11
C HIS A 117 -6.43 -0.12 4.95
N GLY A 118 -7.39 -1.03 5.14
CA GLY A 118 -8.43 -1.32 4.16
C GLY A 118 -9.42 -0.18 4.03
N VAL A 119 -10.02 -0.03 2.86
CA VAL A 119 -11.02 1.00 2.54
C VAL A 119 -12.14 0.42 1.71
N THR A 120 -13.30 0.29 2.35
CA THR A 120 -14.52 -0.16 1.66
C THR A 120 -14.94 0.83 0.57
N SER A 121 -14.97 0.36 -0.67
CA SER A 121 -15.54 1.09 -1.81
C SER A 121 -17.07 1.19 -1.69
N PRO A 122 -17.66 2.40 -1.79
CA PRO A 122 -19.11 2.58 -1.72
C PRO A 122 -19.81 2.01 -2.96
N PRO A 123 -21.13 1.78 -2.91
CA PRO A 123 -21.90 1.49 -4.11
C PRO A 123 -21.87 2.67 -5.09
N VAL A 124 -21.98 2.36 -6.38
CA VAL A 124 -22.03 3.33 -7.47
C VAL A 124 -23.35 3.15 -8.21
N ALA A 125 -24.18 4.19 -8.19
CA ALA A 125 -25.41 4.22 -8.97
C ALA A 125 -25.12 4.53 -10.43
N VAL A 126 -25.85 3.89 -11.34
CA VAL A 126 -25.79 4.12 -12.78
C VAL A 126 -27.16 4.55 -13.27
N ASP A 127 -27.22 5.66 -14.00
CA ASP A 127 -28.50 6.21 -14.46
C ASP A 127 -29.30 5.19 -15.29
N ASP A 128 -30.59 5.08 -14.96
CA ASP A 128 -31.56 4.25 -15.66
C ASP A 128 -32.34 5.05 -16.71
N ALA A 129 -32.60 4.43 -17.86
CA ALA A 129 -33.53 4.94 -18.86
C ALA A 129 -34.41 3.80 -19.39
N PHE A 130 -35.73 4.00 -19.30
CA PHE A 130 -36.72 3.04 -19.80
C PHE A 130 -37.71 3.72 -20.74
N SER A 131 -38.11 3.02 -21.79
CA SER A 131 -39.22 3.40 -22.66
C SER A 131 -40.25 2.28 -22.69
N PHE A 132 -41.53 2.63 -22.57
CA PHE A 132 -42.63 1.68 -22.59
C PHE A 132 -43.78 2.23 -23.43
N ARG A 133 -44.65 1.33 -23.91
CA ARG A 133 -45.87 1.72 -24.62
C ARG A 133 -46.93 2.14 -23.61
N GLU A 134 -47.71 3.14 -23.97
CA GLU A 134 -48.89 3.55 -23.20
C GLU A 134 -49.81 2.35 -22.95
N GLY A 135 -50.35 2.26 -21.73
CA GLY A 135 -51.19 1.15 -21.28
C GLY A 135 -50.43 -0.14 -20.93
N SER A 136 -49.10 -0.16 -21.00
CA SER A 136 -48.28 -1.29 -20.54
C SER A 136 -47.78 -1.09 -19.10
N GLU A 137 -47.65 -2.17 -18.35
CA GLU A 137 -46.98 -2.15 -17.04
C GLU A 137 -45.46 -2.04 -17.20
N MET A 138 -44.81 -1.27 -16.32
CA MET A 138 -43.35 -1.19 -16.22
C MET A 138 -42.88 -1.80 -14.90
N ALA A 139 -42.33 -3.02 -14.96
CA ALA A 139 -41.65 -3.68 -13.85
C ALA A 139 -40.16 -3.85 -14.21
N ARG A 140 -39.32 -2.99 -13.64
CA ARG A 140 -37.86 -3.01 -13.82
C ARG A 140 -37.18 -2.81 -12.46
N ASN A 141 -35.97 -3.34 -12.33
CA ASN A 141 -35.13 -3.12 -11.18
C ASN A 141 -34.10 -2.04 -11.52
N VAL A 142 -34.16 -0.91 -10.84
CA VAL A 142 -33.21 0.21 -10.97
C VAL A 142 -31.85 -0.09 -10.34
N LEU A 143 -31.73 -1.15 -9.54
CA LEU A 143 -30.44 -1.60 -9.00
C LEU A 143 -29.71 -2.53 -9.97
N ALA A 144 -30.26 -2.81 -11.16
CA ALA A 144 -29.75 -3.86 -12.04
C ALA A 144 -28.44 -3.50 -12.75
N ASN A 145 -28.19 -2.20 -12.98
CA ASN A 145 -26.98 -1.65 -13.60
C ASN A 145 -26.03 -1.01 -12.58
N ASP A 146 -26.45 -0.90 -11.32
CA ASP A 146 -25.65 -0.35 -10.22
C ASP A 146 -24.52 -1.31 -9.80
N HIS A 147 -23.43 -0.74 -9.29
CA HIS A 147 -22.35 -1.50 -8.68
C HIS A 147 -22.50 -1.52 -7.15
N PRO A 148 -22.50 -2.69 -6.48
CA PRO A 148 -22.71 -2.80 -5.04
C PRO A 148 -21.58 -2.21 -4.17
N GLY A 149 -20.44 -1.91 -4.77
CA GLY A 149 -19.21 -1.68 -4.02
C GLY A 149 -18.75 -2.97 -3.32
N GLU A 150 -17.80 -2.83 -2.40
CA GLU A 150 -17.18 -3.99 -1.74
C GLU A 150 -18.02 -4.56 -0.59
N ALA A 151 -19.00 -3.80 -0.08
CA ALA A 151 -19.97 -4.30 0.89
C ALA A 151 -21.00 -5.27 0.26
N GLY A 152 -21.06 -5.34 -1.08
CA GLY A 152 -21.69 -6.43 -1.83
C GLY A 152 -23.22 -6.40 -1.92
N THR A 153 -23.91 -5.54 -1.17
CA THR A 153 -25.39 -5.48 -1.20
C THR A 153 -25.91 -4.09 -1.55
N LEU A 154 -26.78 -4.04 -2.57
CA LEU A 154 -27.53 -2.84 -2.95
C LEU A 154 -28.93 -2.87 -2.35
N PHE A 155 -29.41 -1.68 -1.96
CA PHE A 155 -30.78 -1.47 -1.54
C PHE A 155 -31.19 -0.03 -1.85
N LEU A 156 -32.44 0.14 -2.27
CA LEU A 156 -33.01 1.47 -2.47
C LEU A 156 -33.34 2.09 -1.12
N ARG A 157 -32.83 3.30 -0.87
CA ARG A 157 -33.17 4.08 0.34
C ARG A 157 -34.24 5.12 0.10
N SER A 158 -34.41 5.60 -1.12
CA SER A 158 -35.41 6.61 -1.44
C SER A 158 -35.68 6.71 -2.94
N VAL A 159 -36.88 7.17 -3.29
CA VAL A 159 -37.25 7.58 -4.65
C VAL A 159 -37.87 8.97 -4.57
N GLU A 160 -37.32 9.93 -5.32
CA GLU A 160 -37.76 11.34 -5.31
C GLU A 160 -37.87 11.94 -3.90
N GLY A 161 -36.95 11.59 -3.00
CA GLY A 161 -36.93 12.05 -1.61
C GLY A 161 -37.90 11.32 -0.66
N THR A 162 -38.75 10.43 -1.17
CA THR A 162 -39.56 9.54 -0.33
C THR A 162 -38.69 8.39 0.16
N SER A 163 -38.52 8.26 1.48
CA SER A 163 -37.73 7.18 2.07
C SER A 163 -38.41 5.82 1.88
N ILE A 164 -37.61 4.82 1.51
CA ILE A 164 -38.01 3.42 1.47
C ILE A 164 -37.49 2.79 2.76
N PRO A 165 -38.37 2.32 3.66
CA PRO A 165 -37.94 1.64 4.87
C PRO A 165 -37.20 0.34 4.53
N ALA A 166 -36.20 0.02 5.36
CA ALA A 166 -35.45 -1.23 5.28
C ALA A 166 -36.34 -2.45 5.60
#